data_AF-A0A973FNH7-F1
#
_entry.id   AF-A0A973FNH7-F1
#
_cell.length_a   1.000
_cell.length_b   1.000
_cell.length_c   1.000
_cell.angle_alpha   90.00
_cell.angle_beta   90.00
_cell.angle_gamma   90.00
#
_symmetry.space_group_name_H-M   'P 1'
#
loop_
_entity.id
_entity.type
_entity.pdbx_description
1 polymer ?
#
loop_
_entity_poly.entity_id
_entity_poly.type
_entity_poly.pdbx_seq_one_letter_code
_entity_poly.pdbx_strand_id
1 'polypeptide(L)'
;MLASLHTTLRRMLYERGKIDPGQVDVRFDRPTRQWVDALTAPTLNLFLYEIEENPDFRNMRPRVIKTGALATTHMPPARIDLRYIVAAFSSNIADEQQLLWRTLAVLLKHPALPDELVAEEVRALDVSLLTKITRLGDGRPSLDTWQAFDVSPRPALFYTVTAPLDPERVIESPLVLTGVTRFLRTSPEDEAASRGLTRDRAIEIAASIHVGGVVRTRQGVPLAGVAVTVEGRAMDPLITNQEGRFVLGSQRPGPLVLRAVLPGREPIVVSLVVPAETYDVVVD
;
A
#
# COMPACT_ATOMS: atom_id res chain seq x y z
N MET A 1 -6.23 -8.17 -15.99
CA MET A 1 -6.24 -8.80 -14.65
C MET A 1 -7.40 -9.79 -14.46
N LEU A 2 -8.68 -9.40 -14.50
CA LEU A 2 -9.81 -10.32 -14.23
C LEU A 2 -9.84 -11.54 -15.18
N ALA A 3 -9.65 -11.34 -16.48
CA ALA A 3 -9.60 -12.44 -17.45
C ALA A 3 -8.44 -13.42 -17.16
N SER A 4 -7.27 -12.88 -16.79
CA SER A 4 -6.11 -13.67 -16.37
C SER A 4 -6.40 -14.46 -15.10
N LEU A 5 -7.06 -13.83 -14.12
CA LEU A 5 -7.49 -14.48 -12.88
C LEU A 5 -8.49 -15.62 -13.15
N HIS A 6 -9.49 -15.40 -14.00
CA HIS A 6 -10.44 -16.46 -14.36
C HIS A 6 -9.72 -17.64 -15.04
N THR A 7 -8.72 -17.35 -15.87
CA THR A 7 -7.87 -18.39 -16.48
C THR A 7 -7.08 -19.15 -15.42
N THR A 8 -6.48 -18.45 -14.45
CA THR A 8 -5.76 -19.05 -13.32
C THR A 8 -6.67 -19.93 -12.45
N LEU A 9 -7.86 -19.44 -12.09
CA LEU A 9 -8.84 -20.21 -11.31
C LEU A 9 -9.30 -21.46 -12.05
N ARG A 10 -9.59 -21.33 -13.36
CA ARG A 10 -9.95 -22.48 -14.21
C ARG A 10 -8.84 -23.53 -14.22
N ARG A 11 -7.59 -23.11 -14.48
CA ARG A 11 -6.43 -24.01 -14.48
C ARG A 11 -6.23 -24.68 -13.13
N MET A 12 -6.32 -23.93 -12.02
CA MET A 12 -6.20 -24.47 -10.68
C MET A 12 -7.25 -25.56 -10.41
N LEU A 13 -8.50 -25.33 -10.80
CA LEU A 13 -9.59 -26.29 -10.60
C LEU A 13 -9.40 -27.57 -11.42
N TYR A 14 -8.95 -27.46 -12.67
CA TYR A 14 -8.65 -28.63 -13.50
C TYR A 14 -7.42 -29.39 -12.99
N GLU A 15 -6.28 -28.71 -12.84
CA GLU A 15 -5.00 -29.34 -12.51
C GLU A 15 -4.97 -29.87 -11.06
N ARG A 16 -5.44 -29.09 -10.08
CA ARG A 16 -5.38 -29.45 -8.65
C ARG A 16 -6.63 -30.20 -8.19
N GLY A 17 -7.78 -29.93 -8.80
CA GLY A 17 -9.03 -30.65 -8.54
C GLY A 17 -9.16 -31.98 -9.26
N LYS A 18 -8.25 -32.29 -10.18
CA LYS A 18 -8.30 -33.47 -11.06
C LYS A 18 -9.64 -33.54 -11.81
N ILE A 19 -10.19 -32.38 -12.15
CA ILE A 19 -11.44 -32.26 -12.90
C ILE A 19 -11.06 -32.39 -14.37
N ASP A 20 -11.70 -33.31 -15.09
CA ASP A 20 -11.43 -33.52 -16.51
C ASP A 20 -12.10 -32.40 -17.34
N PRO A 21 -11.34 -31.58 -18.09
CA PRO A 21 -11.90 -30.55 -18.96
C PRO A 21 -12.85 -31.08 -20.04
N GLY A 22 -12.77 -32.37 -20.39
CA GLY A 22 -13.69 -33.01 -21.34
C GLY A 22 -15.02 -33.45 -20.73
N GLN A 23 -15.12 -33.49 -19.40
CA GLN A 23 -16.32 -33.94 -18.68
C GLN A 23 -17.04 -32.80 -17.95
N VAL A 24 -16.30 -31.79 -17.51
CA VAL A 24 -16.84 -30.70 -16.69
C VAL A 24 -16.37 -29.34 -17.21
N ASP A 25 -17.32 -28.47 -17.47
CA ASP A 25 -17.06 -27.09 -17.86
C ASP A 25 -16.84 -26.20 -16.62
N VAL A 26 -15.90 -25.25 -16.71
CA VAL A 26 -15.71 -24.19 -15.69
C VAL A 26 -16.02 -22.84 -16.30
N ARG A 27 -17.14 -22.26 -15.86
CA ARG A 27 -17.70 -21.00 -16.38
C ARG A 27 -17.76 -19.91 -15.30
N PHE A 28 -17.83 -18.66 -15.73
CA PHE A 28 -17.80 -17.48 -14.86
C PHE A 28 -19.00 -16.54 -15.09
N ASP A 29 -20.00 -17.03 -15.83
CA ASP A 29 -21.15 -16.25 -16.24
C ASP A 29 -22.19 -16.14 -15.11
N ARG A 30 -23.10 -15.17 -15.26
CA ARG A 30 -24.27 -15.10 -14.40
C ARG A 30 -25.18 -16.32 -14.67
N PRO A 31 -25.52 -17.12 -13.65
CA PRO A 31 -26.29 -18.35 -13.84
C PRO A 31 -27.79 -18.03 -13.95
N THR A 32 -28.24 -17.45 -15.06
CA THR A 32 -29.67 -17.24 -15.32
C THR A 32 -30.35 -18.55 -15.72
N ARG A 33 -31.68 -18.62 -15.60
CA ARG A 33 -32.45 -19.77 -16.11
C ARG A 33 -32.09 -20.16 -17.54
N GLN A 34 -32.10 -19.18 -18.46
CA GLN A 34 -31.74 -19.42 -19.86
C GLN A 34 -30.32 -19.99 -20.02
N TRP A 35 -29.37 -19.54 -19.20
CA TRP A 35 -28.01 -20.05 -19.20
C TRP A 35 -27.95 -21.49 -18.69
N VAL A 36 -28.68 -21.81 -17.61
CA VAL A 36 -28.76 -23.17 -17.05
C VAL A 36 -29.38 -24.13 -18.07
N ASP A 37 -30.47 -23.71 -18.72
CA ASP A 37 -31.18 -24.51 -19.74
C ASP A 37 -30.31 -24.77 -20.99
N ALA A 38 -29.32 -23.91 -21.25
CA ALA A 38 -28.38 -24.05 -22.37
C ALA A 38 -27.16 -24.95 -22.06
N LEU A 39 -27.03 -25.46 -20.84
CA LEU A 39 -25.90 -26.33 -20.46
C LEU A 39 -26.06 -27.73 -21.05
N THR A 40 -25.01 -28.21 -21.70
CA THR A 40 -24.96 -29.56 -22.32
C THR A 40 -24.12 -30.55 -21.52
N ALA A 41 -23.33 -30.07 -20.57
CA ALA A 41 -22.44 -30.87 -19.73
C ALA A 41 -22.48 -30.37 -18.27
N PRO A 42 -22.09 -31.23 -17.30
CA PRO A 42 -21.88 -30.79 -15.93
C PRO A 42 -20.97 -29.56 -15.88
N THR A 43 -21.39 -28.52 -15.18
CA THR A 43 -20.72 -27.22 -15.19
C THR A 43 -20.50 -26.73 -13.77
N LEU A 44 -19.26 -26.37 -13.46
CA LEU A 44 -18.89 -25.60 -12.28
C LEU A 44 -18.91 -24.11 -12.64
N ASN A 45 -19.80 -23.35 -12.00
CA ASN A 45 -19.92 -21.91 -12.21
C ASN A 45 -19.26 -21.14 -11.06
N LEU A 46 -18.48 -20.11 -11.40
CA LEU A 46 -17.88 -19.15 -10.48
C LEU A 46 -18.36 -17.74 -10.86
N PHE A 47 -19.52 -17.34 -10.34
CA PHE A 47 -20.10 -16.03 -10.66
C PHE A 47 -19.56 -14.93 -9.74
N LEU A 48 -18.87 -13.94 -10.30
CA LEU A 48 -18.41 -12.75 -9.59
C LEU A 48 -19.60 -11.82 -9.30
N TYR A 49 -20.02 -11.71 -8.04
CA TYR A 49 -21.20 -10.94 -7.67
C TYR A 49 -20.86 -9.59 -7.01
N GLU A 50 -19.65 -9.43 -6.49
CA GLU A 50 -19.23 -8.23 -5.77
C GLU A 50 -17.73 -7.98 -5.92
N ILE A 51 -17.37 -6.70 -6.04
CA ILE A 51 -16.00 -6.18 -6.14
C ILE A 51 -15.89 -5.04 -5.13
N GLU A 52 -15.02 -5.17 -4.14
CA GLU A 52 -14.88 -4.20 -3.06
C GLU A 52 -13.40 -3.90 -2.76
N GLU A 53 -13.05 -2.64 -2.45
CA GLU A 53 -11.72 -2.34 -1.90
C GLU A 53 -11.63 -2.90 -0.48
N ASN A 54 -10.57 -3.64 -0.19
CA ASN A 54 -10.28 -4.15 1.14
C ASN A 54 -9.44 -3.13 1.92
N PRO A 55 -10.02 -2.42 2.91
CA PRO A 55 -9.34 -1.35 3.62
C PRO A 55 -8.27 -1.86 4.60
N ASP A 56 -8.33 -3.13 5.02
CA ASP A 56 -7.41 -3.69 6.03
C ASP A 56 -5.95 -3.69 5.54
N PHE A 57 -5.76 -3.72 4.22
CA PHE A 57 -4.45 -3.69 3.59
C PHE A 57 -3.94 -2.27 3.26
N ARG A 58 -4.67 -1.20 3.65
CA ARG A 58 -4.23 0.19 3.47
C ARG A 58 -3.03 0.60 4.33
N ASN A 59 -2.59 -0.25 5.26
CA ASN A 59 -1.50 0.06 6.19
C ASN A 59 -0.09 0.03 5.58
N MET A 60 0.06 -0.18 4.27
CA MET A 60 1.35 -0.03 3.61
C MET A 60 1.72 1.46 3.50
N ARG A 61 2.87 1.83 4.08
CA ARG A 61 3.38 3.21 3.98
C ARG A 61 3.69 3.52 2.51
N PRO A 62 3.36 4.73 2.02
CA PRO A 62 3.80 5.17 0.70
C PRO A 62 5.32 5.01 0.60
N ARG A 63 5.79 4.40 -0.50
CA ARG A 63 7.22 4.24 -0.75
C ARG A 63 7.73 5.53 -1.37
N VAL A 64 8.55 6.26 -0.62
CA VAL A 64 9.21 7.47 -1.11
C VAL A 64 10.57 7.08 -1.69
N ILE A 65 10.71 7.16 -3.00
CA ILE A 65 12.00 7.04 -3.68
C ILE A 65 12.53 8.47 -3.86
N LYS A 66 13.76 8.72 -3.39
CA LYS A 66 14.40 10.04 -3.48
C LYS A 66 15.46 9.98 -4.56
N THR A 67 15.33 10.81 -5.59
CA THR A 67 16.28 10.92 -6.70
C THR A 67 16.73 12.38 -6.80
N GLY A 68 17.89 12.69 -6.23
CA GLY A 68 18.42 14.06 -6.21
C GLY A 68 17.53 15.05 -5.44
N ALA A 69 16.98 16.04 -6.15
CA ALA A 69 16.08 17.07 -5.62
C ALA A 69 14.59 16.67 -5.67
N LEU A 70 14.26 15.54 -6.29
CA LEU A 70 12.89 15.04 -6.48
C LEU A 70 12.64 13.85 -5.55
N ALA A 71 11.45 13.82 -4.96
CA ALA A 71 10.91 12.66 -4.27
C ALA A 71 9.71 12.13 -5.08
N THR A 72 9.77 10.88 -5.51
CA THR A 72 8.63 10.18 -6.09
C THR A 72 7.99 9.31 -5.01
N THR A 73 6.72 9.59 -4.72
CA THR A 73 5.95 8.80 -3.76
C THR A 73 5.08 7.82 -4.53
N HIS A 74 5.37 6.52 -4.38
CA HIS A 74 4.56 5.43 -4.88
C HIS A 74 3.57 5.01 -3.81
N MET A 75 2.29 5.07 -4.14
CA MET A 75 1.25 4.49 -3.31
C MET A 75 1.27 2.97 -3.46
N PRO A 76 1.10 2.20 -2.38
CA PRO A 76 0.97 0.75 -2.51
C PRO A 76 -0.27 0.39 -3.35
N PRO A 77 -0.24 -0.71 -4.12
CA PRO A 77 -1.41 -1.17 -4.84
C PRO A 77 -2.58 -1.41 -3.87
N ALA A 78 -3.76 -0.92 -4.24
CA ALA A 78 -4.99 -1.21 -3.52
C ALA A 78 -5.22 -2.73 -3.50
N ARG A 79 -5.87 -3.24 -2.45
CA ARG A 79 -6.33 -4.64 -2.42
C ARG A 79 -7.82 -4.66 -2.72
N ILE A 80 -8.21 -5.47 -3.68
CA ILE A 80 -9.59 -5.61 -4.11
C ILE A 80 -10.05 -7.02 -3.78
N ASP A 81 -11.10 -7.12 -2.97
CA ASP A 81 -11.80 -8.37 -2.70
C ASP A 81 -12.79 -8.65 -3.84
N LEU A 82 -12.54 -9.73 -4.57
CA LEU A 82 -13.39 -10.25 -5.63
C LEU A 82 -14.19 -11.42 -5.05
N ARG A 83 -15.52 -11.27 -4.92
CA ARG A 83 -16.37 -12.26 -4.26
C ARG A 83 -17.19 -13.05 -5.29
N TYR A 84 -17.01 -14.35 -5.26
CA TYR A 84 -17.62 -15.32 -6.16
C TYR A 84 -18.65 -16.18 -5.44
N ILE A 85 -19.74 -16.51 -6.14
CA ILE A 85 -20.63 -17.62 -5.81
C ILE A 85 -20.21 -18.80 -6.66
N VAL A 86 -19.78 -19.88 -6.01
CA VAL A 86 -19.34 -21.12 -6.67
C VAL A 86 -20.44 -22.16 -6.53
N ALA A 87 -20.99 -22.62 -7.64
CA ALA A 87 -22.09 -23.60 -7.67
C ALA A 87 -21.89 -24.60 -8.81
N ALA A 88 -22.40 -25.82 -8.61
CA ALA A 88 -22.36 -26.88 -9.61
C ALA A 88 -23.75 -27.07 -10.25
N PHE A 89 -23.76 -27.34 -11.55
CA PHE A 89 -24.95 -27.61 -12.34
C PHE A 89 -24.76 -28.94 -13.08
N SER A 90 -25.71 -29.86 -12.91
CA SER A 90 -25.74 -31.12 -13.63
C SER A 90 -27.20 -31.57 -13.81
N SER A 91 -27.43 -32.58 -14.65
CA SER A 91 -28.72 -33.28 -14.69
C SER A 91 -28.95 -34.14 -13.45
N ASN A 92 -27.89 -34.53 -12.74
CA ASN A 92 -27.92 -35.36 -11.55
C ASN A 92 -27.40 -34.61 -10.32
N ILE A 93 -28.23 -34.54 -9.27
CA ILE A 93 -27.93 -33.86 -8.00
C ILE A 93 -26.68 -34.46 -7.31
N ALA A 94 -26.46 -35.78 -7.42
CA ALA A 94 -25.29 -36.42 -6.82
C ALA A 94 -23.98 -35.89 -7.44
N ASP A 95 -23.98 -35.65 -8.75
CA ASP A 95 -22.81 -35.11 -9.46
C ASP A 95 -22.56 -33.65 -9.06
N GLU A 96 -23.62 -32.86 -8.85
CA GLU A 96 -23.51 -31.48 -8.35
C GLU A 96 -22.83 -31.44 -6.98
N GLN A 97 -23.31 -32.28 -6.05
CA GLN A 97 -22.77 -32.35 -4.70
C GLN A 97 -21.32 -32.83 -4.70
N GLN A 98 -21.00 -33.86 -5.49
CA GLN A 98 -19.65 -34.40 -5.61
C GLN A 98 -18.69 -33.35 -6.22
N LEU A 99 -19.11 -32.66 -7.27
CA LEU A 99 -18.30 -31.62 -7.91
C LEU A 99 -18.05 -30.45 -6.97
N LEU A 100 -19.07 -30.01 -6.23
CA LEU A 100 -18.95 -28.94 -5.26
C LEU A 100 -18.03 -29.33 -4.09
N TRP A 101 -18.14 -30.57 -3.59
CA TRP A 101 -17.27 -31.09 -2.52
C TRP A 101 -15.80 -31.16 -2.94
N ARG A 102 -15.53 -31.65 -4.16
CA ARG A 102 -14.19 -31.67 -4.74
C ARG A 102 -13.63 -30.25 -4.89
N THR A 103 -14.46 -29.33 -5.36
CA THR A 103 -14.10 -27.92 -5.50
C THR A 103 -13.73 -27.31 -4.14
N LEU A 104 -14.56 -27.52 -3.12
CA LEU A 104 -14.29 -27.08 -1.75
C LEU A 104 -12.92 -27.59 -1.25
N ALA A 105 -12.60 -28.86 -1.47
CA ALA A 105 -11.33 -29.44 -1.06
C ALA A 105 -10.12 -28.79 -1.76
N VAL A 106 -10.26 -28.35 -3.02
CA VAL A 106 -9.21 -27.62 -3.74
C VAL A 106 -9.04 -26.21 -3.17
N LEU A 107 -10.15 -25.47 -3.02
CA LEU A 107 -10.12 -24.09 -2.53
C LEU A 107 -9.52 -24.01 -1.12
N LEU A 108 -9.84 -24.97 -0.24
CA LEU A 108 -9.27 -25.03 1.12
C LEU A 108 -7.77 -25.40 1.13
N LYS A 109 -7.27 -26.13 0.14
CA LYS A 109 -5.85 -26.49 0.04
C LYS A 109 -4.98 -25.35 -0.49
N HIS A 110 -5.58 -24.33 -1.11
CA HIS A 110 -4.87 -23.24 -1.76
C HIS A 110 -5.31 -21.88 -1.19
N PRO A 111 -4.93 -21.55 0.07
CA PRO A 111 -5.23 -20.25 0.67
C PRO A 111 -4.53 -19.07 -0.03
N ALA A 112 -3.55 -19.36 -0.88
CA ALA A 112 -3.00 -18.42 -1.86
C ALA A 112 -2.99 -19.11 -3.23
N LEU A 113 -3.20 -18.34 -4.31
CA LEU A 113 -3.10 -18.89 -5.66
C LEU A 113 -1.63 -19.23 -5.95
N PRO A 114 -1.34 -20.44 -6.48
CA PRO A 114 0.03 -20.83 -6.80
C PRO A 114 0.64 -19.92 -7.87
N ASP A 115 1.82 -19.34 -7.59
CA ASP A 115 2.49 -18.38 -8.48
C ASP A 115 2.71 -18.94 -9.90
N GLU A 116 2.97 -20.25 -10.02
CA GLU A 116 3.12 -20.98 -11.28
C GLU A 116 1.89 -20.87 -12.22
N LEU A 117 0.71 -20.65 -11.66
CA LEU A 117 -0.56 -20.54 -12.39
C LEU A 117 -0.97 -19.09 -12.63
N VAL A 118 -0.32 -18.14 -11.94
CA VAL A 118 -0.61 -16.71 -12.02
C VAL A 118 0.09 -16.11 -13.24
N ALA A 119 -0.63 -15.27 -13.97
CA ALA A 119 -0.09 -14.60 -15.15
C ALA A 119 1.07 -13.64 -14.78
N GLU A 120 2.00 -13.44 -15.72
CA GLU A 120 3.22 -12.65 -15.48
C GLU A 120 2.91 -11.22 -15.04
N GLU A 121 1.85 -10.60 -15.56
CA GLU A 121 1.49 -9.22 -15.24
C GLU A 121 1.08 -9.05 -13.77
N VAL A 122 0.50 -10.10 -13.18
CA VAL A 122 0.11 -10.09 -11.76
C VAL A 122 1.29 -10.49 -10.88
N ARG A 123 2.15 -11.41 -11.34
CA ARG A 123 3.40 -11.74 -10.65
C ARG A 123 4.36 -10.55 -10.56
N ALA A 124 4.38 -9.69 -11.57
CA ALA A 124 5.19 -8.47 -11.58
C ALA A 124 4.86 -7.49 -10.44
N LEU A 125 3.68 -7.59 -9.83
CA LEU A 125 3.28 -6.76 -8.68
C LEU A 125 3.88 -7.25 -7.36
N ASP A 126 4.58 -8.39 -7.34
CA ASP A 126 5.23 -9.01 -6.16
C ASP A 126 4.28 -9.15 -4.96
N VAL A 127 3.03 -9.52 -5.26
CA VAL A 127 1.96 -9.66 -4.27
C VAL A 127 1.24 -10.98 -4.50
N SER A 128 1.19 -11.82 -3.46
CA SER A 128 0.40 -13.05 -3.47
C SER A 128 -1.10 -12.76 -3.53
N LEU A 129 -1.79 -13.47 -4.41
CA LEU A 129 -3.26 -13.46 -4.48
C LEU A 129 -3.82 -14.35 -3.37
N LEU A 130 -4.39 -13.72 -2.34
CA LEU A 130 -4.95 -14.44 -1.19
C LEU A 130 -6.36 -14.91 -1.49
N THR A 131 -6.71 -16.09 -0.99
CA THR A 131 -8.03 -16.66 -1.22
C THR A 131 -8.62 -17.22 0.07
N LYS A 132 -9.94 -17.09 0.23
CA LYS A 132 -10.65 -17.60 1.41
C LYS A 132 -12.06 -18.05 1.06
N ILE A 133 -12.53 -19.09 1.75
CA ILE A 133 -13.95 -19.41 1.79
C ILE A 133 -14.59 -18.48 2.82
N THR A 134 -15.44 -17.60 2.33
CA THR A 134 -16.12 -16.61 3.15
C THR A 134 -17.33 -17.27 3.79
N ARG A 135 -17.40 -17.21 5.12
CA ARG A 135 -18.63 -17.55 5.83
C ARG A 135 -19.61 -16.43 5.55
N LEU A 136 -20.77 -16.78 5.04
CA LEU A 136 -21.92 -15.89 5.10
C LEU A 136 -22.12 -15.52 6.58
N GLY A 137 -22.00 -14.24 6.91
CA GLY A 137 -22.45 -13.73 8.20
C GLY A 137 -23.95 -14.00 8.40
N ASP A 138 -24.48 -13.62 9.55
CA ASP A 138 -25.84 -13.98 9.99
C ASP A 138 -27.01 -13.48 9.10
N GLY A 139 -26.74 -12.77 8.01
CA GLY A 139 -27.70 -12.42 6.97
C GLY A 139 -27.58 -13.38 5.79
N ARG A 140 -28.67 -14.04 5.41
CA ARG A 140 -28.75 -15.10 4.39
C ARG A 140 -28.94 -14.53 2.96
N PRO A 141 -27.91 -14.30 2.13
CA PRO A 141 -28.07 -14.04 0.70
C PRO A 141 -28.36 -15.31 -0.11
N SER A 142 -28.35 -16.52 0.48
CA SER A 142 -28.41 -17.74 -0.34
C SER A 142 -29.73 -17.92 -1.07
N LEU A 143 -30.90 -17.72 -0.45
CA LEU A 143 -32.18 -17.96 -1.13
C LEU A 143 -32.56 -16.84 -2.11
N ASP A 144 -32.46 -15.59 -1.67
CA ASP A 144 -32.87 -14.41 -2.44
C ASP A 144 -32.04 -14.25 -3.72
N THR A 145 -30.75 -14.60 -3.67
CA THR A 145 -29.87 -14.54 -4.84
C THR A 145 -30.29 -15.53 -5.93
N TRP A 146 -30.66 -16.76 -5.55
CA TRP A 146 -31.14 -17.75 -6.51
C TRP A 146 -32.47 -17.35 -7.14
N GLN A 147 -33.39 -16.80 -6.34
CA GLN A 147 -34.66 -16.25 -6.84
C GLN A 147 -34.43 -15.12 -7.85
N ALA A 148 -33.47 -14.22 -7.60
CA ALA A 148 -33.12 -13.15 -8.54
C ALA A 148 -32.56 -13.66 -9.89
N PHE A 149 -32.09 -14.90 -9.94
CA PHE A 149 -31.64 -15.56 -11.17
C PHE A 149 -32.72 -16.40 -11.87
N ASP A 150 -33.89 -16.54 -11.26
CA ASP A 150 -34.95 -17.48 -11.65
C ASP A 150 -34.44 -18.94 -11.71
N VAL A 151 -33.55 -19.30 -10.78
CA VAL A 151 -32.98 -20.64 -10.66
C VAL A 151 -33.36 -21.24 -9.31
N SER A 152 -33.63 -22.55 -9.29
CA SER A 152 -33.90 -23.26 -8.04
C SER A 152 -32.75 -23.10 -7.05
N PRO A 153 -33.03 -22.91 -5.74
CA PRO A 153 -31.99 -22.80 -4.73
C PRO A 153 -31.06 -24.00 -4.72
N ARG A 154 -29.75 -23.74 -4.69
CA ARG A 154 -28.70 -24.77 -4.76
C ARG A 154 -27.61 -24.54 -3.72
N PRO A 155 -26.91 -25.59 -3.28
CA PRO A 155 -25.69 -25.44 -2.49
C PRO A 155 -24.64 -24.62 -3.25
N ALA A 156 -24.01 -23.67 -2.56
CA ALA A 156 -22.92 -22.89 -3.11
C ALA A 156 -21.87 -22.53 -2.06
N LEU A 157 -20.66 -22.27 -2.54
CA LEU A 157 -19.55 -21.75 -1.76
C LEU A 157 -19.38 -20.27 -2.06
N PHE A 158 -19.14 -19.48 -1.03
CA PHE A 158 -18.76 -18.07 -1.20
C PHE A 158 -17.25 -17.99 -1.13
N TYR A 159 -16.64 -17.55 -2.22
CA TYR A 159 -15.18 -17.56 -2.39
C TYR A 159 -14.68 -16.15 -2.64
N THR A 160 -13.74 -15.69 -1.83
CA THR A 160 -13.13 -14.36 -2.00
C THR A 160 -11.69 -14.52 -2.47
N VAL A 161 -11.36 -13.81 -3.55
CA VAL A 161 -9.98 -13.64 -4.03
C VAL A 161 -9.58 -12.19 -3.83
N THR A 162 -8.57 -11.95 -3.02
CA THR A 162 -8.01 -10.62 -2.79
C THR A 162 -6.85 -10.39 -3.76
N ALA A 163 -7.04 -9.47 -4.71
CA ALA A 163 -6.07 -9.15 -5.75
C ALA A 163 -5.51 -7.72 -5.60
N PRO A 164 -4.24 -7.47 -5.93
CA PRO A 164 -3.70 -6.11 -6.02
C PRO A 164 -4.26 -5.38 -7.23
N LEU A 165 -4.59 -4.10 -7.09
CA LEU A 165 -4.87 -3.17 -8.19
C LEU A 165 -3.98 -1.95 -8.00
N ASP A 166 -3.03 -1.74 -8.91
CA ASP A 166 -2.23 -0.52 -8.90
C ASP A 166 -2.98 0.58 -9.67
N PRO A 167 -3.41 1.68 -9.01
CA PRO A 167 -4.05 2.80 -9.68
C PRO A 167 -3.05 3.74 -10.41
N GLU A 168 -1.77 3.35 -10.51
CA GLU A 168 -0.72 4.08 -11.23
C GLU A 168 -0.52 5.53 -10.75
N ARG A 169 -0.61 5.73 -9.43
CA ARG A 169 -0.52 7.06 -8.81
C ARG A 169 0.89 7.37 -8.31
N VAL A 170 1.71 7.93 -9.20
CA VAL A 170 3.02 8.51 -8.86
C VAL A 170 2.82 9.98 -8.51
N ILE A 171 3.14 10.37 -7.27
CA ILE A 171 3.18 11.79 -6.88
C ILE A 171 4.64 12.21 -6.88
N GLU A 172 5.03 13.06 -7.82
CA GLU A 172 6.30 13.76 -7.79
C GLU A 172 6.17 14.99 -6.91
N SER A 173 7.02 15.12 -5.89
CA SER A 173 7.12 16.34 -5.10
C SER A 173 8.57 16.79 -4.96
N PRO A 174 8.82 18.12 -4.90
CA PRO A 174 10.14 18.62 -4.55
C PRO A 174 10.47 18.20 -3.12
N LEU A 175 11.72 17.82 -2.88
CA LEU A 175 12.16 17.44 -1.55
C LEU A 175 12.12 18.65 -0.59
N VAL A 176 11.25 18.62 0.42
CA VAL A 176 11.20 19.66 1.46
C VAL A 176 12.34 19.42 2.46
N LEU A 177 13.38 20.26 2.38
CA LEU A 177 14.59 20.19 3.22
C LEU A 177 14.48 20.97 4.55
N THR A 178 13.40 21.74 4.75
CA THR A 178 13.24 22.63 5.90
C THR A 178 11.79 22.63 6.39
N GLY A 179 11.59 22.36 7.68
CA GLY A 179 10.29 22.43 8.35
C GLY A 179 10.34 23.38 9.55
N VAL A 180 9.42 24.35 9.59
CA VAL A 180 9.28 25.31 10.69
C VAL A 180 8.04 24.95 11.50
N THR A 181 8.24 24.51 12.74
CA THR A 181 7.14 24.30 13.70
C THR A 181 7.06 25.51 14.62
N ARG A 182 5.93 26.21 14.61
CA ARG A 182 5.68 27.36 15.51
C ARG A 182 4.77 26.94 16.65
N PHE A 183 5.20 27.23 17.87
CA PHE A 183 4.42 27.05 19.09
C PHE A 183 3.76 28.39 19.44
N LEU A 184 2.43 28.41 19.45
CA LEU A 184 1.62 29.58 19.75
C LEU A 184 1.01 29.44 21.14
N ARG A 185 1.02 30.52 21.93
CA ARG A 185 0.20 30.68 23.15
C ARG A 185 -0.95 31.64 22.88
N THR A 186 -2.01 31.46 23.64
CA THR A 186 -3.03 32.48 23.84
C THR A 186 -2.40 33.76 24.43
N SER A 187 -2.85 34.94 23.99
CA SER A 187 -2.36 36.20 24.53
C SER A 187 -2.80 36.37 26.00
N PRO A 188 -2.06 37.09 26.86
CA PRO A 188 -2.47 37.36 28.24
C PRO A 188 -3.85 38.02 28.34
N GLU A 189 -4.22 38.85 27.36
CA GLU A 189 -5.53 39.50 27.28
C GLU A 189 -6.65 38.51 26.97
N ASP A 190 -6.41 37.55 26.08
CA ASP A 190 -7.37 36.51 25.74
C ASP A 190 -7.45 35.42 26.84
N GLU A 191 -6.34 35.12 27.52
CA GLU A 191 -6.33 34.27 28.73
C GLU A 191 -7.15 34.92 29.86
N ALA A 192 -6.99 36.22 30.10
CA ALA A 192 -7.77 36.96 31.09
C ALA A 192 -9.26 37.07 30.74
N ALA A 193 -9.60 37.07 29.46
CA ALA A 193 -10.98 37.10 28.97
C ALA A 193 -11.61 35.69 28.79
N SER A 194 -10.91 34.61 29.19
CA SER A 194 -11.31 33.21 28.96
C SER A 194 -11.64 32.90 27.49
N ARG A 195 -10.96 33.56 26.55
CA ARG A 195 -11.10 33.34 25.11
C ARG A 195 -10.09 32.29 24.64
N GLY A 196 -10.53 31.43 23.73
CA GLY A 196 -9.67 30.40 23.13
C GLY A 196 -8.56 30.96 22.24
N LEU A 197 -7.67 30.08 21.77
CA LEU A 197 -6.55 30.44 20.90
C LEU A 197 -7.06 31.01 19.57
N THR A 198 -6.75 32.28 19.29
CA THR A 198 -7.03 32.93 18.00
C THR A 198 -5.72 33.20 17.28
N ARG A 199 -5.48 32.60 16.10
CA ARG A 199 -4.19 32.67 15.38
C ARG A 199 -3.66 34.09 15.18
N ASP A 200 -4.54 35.04 14.89
CA ASP A 200 -4.14 36.43 14.59
C ASP A 200 -3.72 37.24 15.82
N ARG A 201 -4.02 36.74 17.02
CA ARG A 201 -3.67 37.39 18.31
C ARG A 201 -2.77 36.52 19.19
N ALA A 202 -2.45 35.32 18.73
CA ALA A 202 -1.62 34.39 19.47
C ALA A 202 -0.17 34.89 19.52
N ILE A 203 0.46 34.69 20.68
CA ILE A 203 1.88 35.02 20.87
C ILE A 203 2.72 33.80 20.50
N GLU A 204 3.65 33.96 19.58
CA GLU A 204 4.61 32.91 19.24
C GLU A 204 5.63 32.73 20.38
N ILE A 205 5.62 31.56 21.01
CA ILE A 205 6.46 31.23 22.17
C ILE A 205 7.83 30.72 21.71
N ALA A 206 7.85 29.95 20.62
CA ALA A 206 9.06 29.35 20.06
C ALA A 206 8.81 28.90 18.62
N ALA A 207 9.82 29.06 17.77
CA ALA A 207 9.94 28.32 16.51
C ALA A 207 11.01 27.25 16.67
N SER A 208 10.69 25.99 16.41
CA SER A 208 11.69 24.93 16.21
C SER A 208 11.88 24.70 14.72
N ILE A 209 13.07 25.03 14.22
CA ILE A 209 13.42 24.82 12.81
C ILE A 209 14.31 23.59 12.72
N HIS A 210 13.85 22.58 12.00
CA HIS A 210 14.69 21.42 11.68
C HIS A 210 15.48 21.75 10.41
N VAL A 211 16.80 21.58 10.49
CA VAL A 211 17.73 21.96 9.41
C VAL A 211 18.35 20.69 8.85
N GLY A 212 18.04 20.37 7.58
CA GLY A 212 18.70 19.31 6.82
C GLY A 212 19.67 19.91 5.81
N GLY A 213 20.89 19.40 5.76
CA GLY A 213 21.93 19.85 4.83
C GLY A 213 22.71 18.69 4.22
N VAL A 214 23.49 18.99 3.19
CA VAL A 214 24.40 18.03 2.54
C VAL A 214 25.83 18.56 2.61
N VAL A 215 26.75 17.72 3.08
CA VAL A 215 28.19 17.97 3.00
C VAL A 215 28.68 17.49 1.65
N ARG A 216 29.32 18.37 0.88
CA ARG A 216 29.78 18.09 -0.48
C ARG A 216 31.12 18.77 -0.77
N THR A 217 31.90 18.22 -1.70
CA THR A 217 33.13 18.84 -2.19
C THR A 217 32.82 20.05 -3.07
N ARG A 218 33.83 20.86 -3.37
CA ARG A 218 33.72 21.95 -4.37
C ARG A 218 33.32 21.47 -5.77
N GLN A 219 33.56 20.19 -6.08
CA GLN A 219 33.14 19.52 -7.32
C GLN A 219 31.70 18.97 -7.25
N GLY A 220 30.99 19.16 -6.15
CA GLY A 220 29.60 18.74 -5.95
C GLY A 220 29.42 17.28 -5.50
N VAL A 221 30.51 16.57 -5.17
CA VAL A 221 30.44 15.16 -4.74
C VAL A 221 30.06 15.10 -3.26
N PRO A 222 29.00 14.36 -2.86
CA PRO A 222 28.60 14.23 -1.46
C PRO A 222 29.63 13.44 -0.64
N LEU A 223 29.84 13.83 0.62
CA LEU A 223 30.84 13.23 1.52
C LEU A 223 30.20 12.53 2.72
N ALA A 224 30.38 11.21 2.79
CA ALA A 224 29.94 10.38 3.91
C ALA A 224 30.96 10.36 5.07
N GLY A 225 30.49 10.12 6.30
CA GLY A 225 31.37 9.98 7.46
C GLY A 225 31.92 11.29 8.02
N VAL A 226 31.38 12.44 7.60
CA VAL A 226 31.79 13.76 8.11
C VAL A 226 31.05 14.04 9.40
N ALA A 227 31.78 14.42 10.44
CA ALA A 227 31.21 14.78 11.73
C ALA A 227 30.80 16.25 11.73
N VAL A 228 29.49 16.52 11.81
CA VAL A 228 28.90 17.85 11.84
C VAL A 228 28.46 18.19 13.26
N THR A 229 28.93 19.32 13.78
CA THR A 229 28.57 19.85 15.10
C THR A 229 28.15 21.32 15.00
N VAL A 230 27.37 21.79 15.98
CA VAL A 230 26.97 23.20 16.08
C VAL A 230 27.85 23.88 17.11
N GLU A 231 28.53 24.96 16.71
CA GLU A 231 29.37 25.71 17.63
C GLU A 231 28.51 26.36 18.74
N GLY A 232 28.98 26.26 19.99
CA GLY A 232 28.24 26.74 21.16
C GLY A 232 27.16 25.81 21.70
N ARG A 233 27.00 24.60 21.13
CA ARG A 233 26.05 23.57 21.64
C ARG A 233 26.79 22.29 22.03
N ALA A 234 26.61 21.85 23.28
CA ALA A 234 27.03 20.53 23.69
C ALA A 234 26.09 19.48 23.07
N MET A 235 26.52 18.88 21.97
CA MET A 235 25.80 17.80 21.29
C MET A 235 26.79 16.80 20.72
N ASP A 236 26.36 15.54 20.62
CA ASP A 236 27.16 14.52 19.95
C ASP A 236 27.33 14.86 18.46
N PRO A 237 28.50 14.57 17.87
CA PRO A 237 28.73 14.82 16.45
C PRO A 237 27.78 14.00 15.57
N LEU A 238 27.12 14.68 14.64
CA LEU A 238 26.24 14.05 13.66
C LEU A 238 27.07 13.57 12.48
N ILE A 239 27.07 12.26 12.25
CA ILE A 239 27.83 11.67 11.14
C ILE A 239 26.98 11.69 9.87
N THR A 240 27.53 12.22 8.79
CA THR A 240 26.84 12.22 7.49
C THR A 240 26.67 10.80 6.95
N ASN A 241 25.50 10.53 6.36
CA ASN A 241 25.20 9.24 5.74
C ASN A 241 25.94 9.05 4.40
N GLN A 242 25.71 7.92 3.71
CA GLN A 242 26.33 7.62 2.41
C GLN A 242 26.04 8.66 1.31
N GLU A 243 24.98 9.45 1.45
CA GLU A 243 24.63 10.55 0.55
C GLU A 243 25.14 11.92 1.03
N GLY A 244 26.01 11.93 2.04
CA GLY A 244 26.58 13.15 2.64
C GLY A 244 25.59 14.00 3.44
N ARG A 245 24.40 13.48 3.76
CA ARG A 245 23.34 14.24 4.43
C ARG A 245 23.50 14.23 5.95
N PHE A 246 23.15 15.35 6.58
CA PHE A 246 22.98 15.48 8.04
C PHE A 246 21.65 16.16 8.36
N VAL A 247 21.13 15.90 9.57
CA VAL A 247 19.92 16.56 10.09
C VAL A 247 20.21 17.09 11.48
N LEU A 248 20.09 18.40 11.63
CA LEU A 248 20.12 19.07 12.92
C LEU A 248 18.70 19.07 13.50
N GLY A 249 18.60 18.72 14.78
CA GLY A 249 17.37 18.90 15.55
C GLY A 249 16.97 20.37 15.67
N SER A 250 16.01 20.67 16.54
CA SER A 250 15.46 22.02 16.75
C SER A 250 16.53 23.12 16.85
N GLN A 251 16.54 24.02 15.86
CA GLN A 251 17.34 25.26 15.79
C GLN A 251 16.47 26.49 16.06
N ARG A 252 17.10 27.50 16.67
CA ARG A 252 16.50 28.83 16.86
C ARG A 252 16.74 29.68 15.60
N PRO A 253 15.81 30.58 15.23
CA PRO A 253 16.09 31.59 14.22
C PRO A 253 17.30 32.45 14.60
N GLY A 254 18.18 32.74 13.65
CA GLY A 254 19.40 33.52 13.88
C GLY A 254 20.66 32.90 13.26
N PRO A 255 21.86 33.40 13.61
CA PRO A 255 23.12 32.88 13.11
C PRO A 255 23.38 31.46 13.63
N LEU A 256 23.80 30.58 12.74
CA LEU A 256 24.13 29.18 13.01
C LEU A 256 25.52 28.89 12.48
N VAL A 257 26.45 28.51 13.35
CA VAL A 257 27.81 28.14 12.93
C VAL A 257 27.97 26.63 13.05
N LEU A 258 28.27 26.00 11.91
CA LEU A 258 28.51 24.56 11.80
C LEU A 258 30.01 24.29 11.74
N ARG A 259 30.44 23.23 12.42
CA ARG A 259 31.80 22.69 12.32
C ARG A 259 31.72 21.31 11.71
N ALA A 260 32.28 21.16 10.52
CA ALA A 260 32.40 19.90 9.80
C ALA A 260 33.82 19.37 9.94
N VAL A 261 33.98 18.18 10.53
CA VAL A 261 35.26 17.53 10.75
C VAL A 261 35.32 16.26 9.91
N LEU A 262 36.29 16.22 9.00
CA LEU A 262 36.60 15.00 8.25
C LEU A 262 37.56 14.14 9.06
N PRO A 263 37.48 12.81 8.96
CA PRO A 263 38.46 11.93 9.59
C PRO A 263 39.89 12.32 9.19
N GLY A 264 40.69 12.77 10.16
CA GLY A 264 42.09 13.14 9.94
C GLY A 264 42.36 14.53 9.34
N ARG A 265 41.36 15.42 9.24
CA ARG A 265 41.56 16.83 8.83
C ARG A 265 41.15 17.82 9.93
N GLU A 266 41.61 19.06 9.79
CA GLU A 266 41.17 20.15 10.65
C GLU A 266 39.68 20.48 10.45
N PRO A 267 38.99 20.98 11.49
CA PRO A 267 37.59 21.36 11.41
C PRO A 267 37.37 22.53 10.44
N ILE A 268 36.43 22.38 9.52
CA ILE A 268 35.95 23.48 8.68
C ILE A 268 34.77 24.14 9.37
N VAL A 269 34.82 25.47 9.51
CA VAL A 269 33.77 26.27 10.14
C VAL A 269 32.95 26.96 9.05
N VAL A 270 31.64 26.80 9.09
CA VAL A 270 30.70 27.38 8.13
C VAL A 270 29.60 28.14 8.87
N SER A 271 29.50 29.44 8.58
CA SER A 271 28.47 30.31 9.14
C SER A 271 27.26 30.37 8.21
N LEU A 272 26.10 30.03 8.76
CA LEU A 272 24.80 30.02 8.12
C LEU A 272 23.82 30.89 8.91
N VAL A 273 22.64 31.13 8.35
CA VAL A 273 21.53 31.81 9.01
C VAL A 273 20.31 30.89 8.96
N VAL A 274 19.53 30.86 10.03
CA VAL A 274 18.28 30.10 10.09
C VAL A 274 17.10 31.08 10.15
N PRO A 275 16.12 31.02 9.24
CA PRO A 275 16.06 30.14 8.06
C PRO A 275 16.94 30.63 6.89
N ALA A 276 17.53 29.71 6.12
CA ALA A 276 18.18 29.95 4.83
C ALA A 276 17.59 29.05 3.71
N GLU A 277 17.82 29.43 2.45
CA GLU A 277 17.39 28.66 1.27
C GLU A 277 18.12 27.32 1.14
N THR A 278 19.38 27.26 1.56
CA THR A 278 20.18 26.03 1.56
C THR A 278 21.05 25.95 2.82
N TYR A 279 21.35 24.72 3.26
CA TYR A 279 22.26 24.45 4.36
C TYR A 279 23.38 23.50 3.92
N ASP A 280 23.74 23.58 2.64
CA ASP A 280 24.83 22.79 2.09
C ASP A 280 26.17 23.28 2.66
N VAL A 281 27.00 22.32 3.08
CA VAL A 281 28.33 22.58 3.63
C VAL A 281 29.34 22.15 2.58
N VAL A 282 30.07 23.11 2.02
CA VAL A 282 31.12 22.84 1.04
C VAL A 282 32.45 22.68 1.77
N VAL A 283 33.09 21.54 1.56
CA VAL A 283 34.37 21.16 2.18
C VAL A 283 35.46 21.14 1.09
N ASP A 284 36.62 21.73 1.39
CA ASP A 284 37.86 21.69 0.59
C ASP A 284 38.87 20.67 1.19
#